data_AF-A0A7L4J7G3-F1
#
_entry.id   AF-A0A7L4J7G3-F1
#
_cell.length_a   1.000
_cell.length_b   1.000
_cell.length_c   1.000
_cell.angle_alpha   90.00
_cell.angle_beta   90.00
_cell.angle_gamma   90.00
#
_symmetry.space_group_name_H-M   'P 1'
#
loop_
_entity.id
_entity.type
_entity.pdbx_description
1 polymer ?
#
loop_
_entity_poly.entity_id
_entity_poly.type
_entity_poly.pdbx_seq_one_letter_code
_entity_poly.pdbx_strand_id
1 'polypeptide(L)'
;VNWSISHKDLEAQISNYAGVRHSSMRYYTADKNVTCRNCHRPGHLSKNCPTPKKVPPCCLCAGRDHLQHSCPARFCLNCCLPGHYFKECLERAYWNKHCNRCDMKGHYADACPEIWRQYHLTTKPGPIKAADSQSERSVSVYCYNCSRKGHFGYECSEKRMHGNMFPTSPFVYYYDDECDIKRRANRLKRKVADLQEAGLLPEQSETPL
;
A
#
# COMPACT_ATOMS: atom_id res chain seq x y z
N VAL A 1 -32.24 -5.16 33.02
CA VAL A 1 -33.02 -5.93 32.02
C VAL A 1 -32.61 -7.38 32.12
N ASN A 2 -33.42 -8.21 32.80
CA ASN A 2 -33.20 -9.65 32.87
C ASN A 2 -33.70 -10.26 31.55
N TRP A 3 -32.77 -10.70 30.72
CA TRP A 3 -33.09 -11.44 29.51
C TRP A 3 -33.30 -12.90 29.93
N SER A 4 -34.56 -13.33 30.01
CA SER A 4 -34.89 -14.75 30.13
C SER A 4 -34.98 -15.37 28.74
N ILE A 5 -34.36 -16.54 28.60
CA ILE A 5 -34.37 -17.33 27.37
C ILE A 5 -35.81 -17.82 27.12
N SER A 6 -36.31 -17.64 25.90
CA SER A 6 -37.68 -18.04 25.52
C SER A 6 -37.80 -19.56 25.46
N HIS A 7 -39.01 -20.09 25.68
CA HIS A 7 -39.30 -21.53 25.52
C HIS A 7 -38.91 -22.05 24.12
N LYS A 8 -39.05 -21.20 23.09
CA LYS A 8 -38.61 -21.53 21.72
C LYS A 8 -37.10 -21.68 21.58
N ASP A 9 -36.33 -20.94 22.37
CA ASP A 9 -34.86 -21.03 22.37
C ASP A 9 -34.38 -22.30 23.11
N LEU A 10 -35.14 -22.75 24.10
CA LEU A 10 -34.93 -24.04 24.78
C LEU A 10 -35.21 -25.22 23.85
N GLU A 11 -36.33 -25.18 23.10
CA GLU A 11 -36.67 -26.19 22.08
C GLU A 11 -35.61 -26.27 20.97
N ALA A 12 -35.01 -25.13 20.59
CA ALA A 12 -33.94 -25.05 19.60
C ALA A 12 -32.58 -25.55 20.10
N GLN A 13 -32.50 -26.06 21.35
CA GLN A 13 -31.26 -26.52 22.00
C GLN A 13 -30.11 -25.51 21.90
N ILE A 14 -30.42 -24.22 22.05
CA ILE A 14 -29.41 -23.15 22.12
C ILE A 14 -28.85 -23.10 23.55
N SER A 15 -28.35 -24.24 24.05
CA SER A 15 -27.59 -24.28 25.30
C SER A 15 -26.10 -24.40 24.97
N ASN A 16 -25.29 -23.63 25.68
CA ASN A 16 -23.84 -23.60 25.53
C ASN A 16 -23.21 -24.90 26.08
N TYR A 17 -23.35 -26.01 25.35
CA TYR A 17 -22.46 -27.15 25.54
C TYR A 17 -21.27 -27.01 24.59
N ALA A 18 -20.10 -26.74 25.18
CA ALA A 18 -18.80 -26.86 24.54
C ALA A 18 -18.50 -28.34 24.25
N GLY A 19 -19.24 -28.94 23.32
CA GLY A 19 -18.97 -30.23 22.72
C GLY A 19 -18.22 -30.05 21.42
N VAL A 20 -17.25 -30.95 21.17
CA VAL A 20 -16.47 -31.13 19.94
C VAL A 20 -17.16 -30.52 18.71
N ARG A 21 -16.53 -29.50 18.12
CA ARG A 21 -17.01 -28.82 16.91
C ARG A 21 -16.99 -29.76 15.69
N HIS A 22 -17.88 -30.75 15.65
CA HIS A 22 -18.44 -31.17 14.38
C HIS A 22 -19.23 -29.97 13.87
N SER A 23 -18.66 -29.26 12.90
CA SER A 23 -19.33 -28.21 12.14
C SER A 23 -20.44 -28.85 11.28
N SER A 24 -21.46 -29.42 11.92
CA SER A 24 -22.68 -29.82 11.22
C SER A 24 -23.40 -28.52 10.85
N MET A 25 -23.65 -28.45 9.56
CA MET A 25 -23.71 -27.22 8.81
C MET A 25 -25.17 -26.74 8.77
N ARG A 26 -25.58 -25.92 9.76
CA ARG A 26 -26.98 -25.45 9.92
C ARG A 26 -27.59 -24.83 8.64
N TYR A 27 -26.79 -24.33 7.71
CA TYR A 27 -27.27 -23.64 6.50
C TYR A 27 -26.88 -24.26 5.16
N TYR A 28 -26.02 -25.28 5.13
CA TYR A 28 -25.53 -25.91 3.90
C TYR A 28 -25.70 -27.43 4.02
N THR A 29 -26.89 -27.89 3.66
CA THR A 29 -27.19 -29.30 3.39
C THR A 29 -26.69 -29.68 2.00
N ALA A 30 -26.50 -30.98 1.76
CA ALA A 30 -26.05 -31.53 0.47
C ALA A 30 -26.95 -31.10 -0.71
N ASP A 31 -28.18 -30.66 -0.42
CA ASP A 31 -29.21 -30.28 -1.39
C ASP A 31 -29.14 -28.82 -1.86
N LYS A 32 -28.16 -28.03 -1.40
CA LYS A 32 -27.98 -26.66 -1.90
C LYS A 32 -26.90 -26.60 -2.98
N ASN A 33 -27.21 -25.89 -4.07
CA ASN A 33 -26.38 -25.59 -5.26
C ASN A 33 -25.04 -24.85 -4.98
N VAL A 34 -24.40 -25.06 -3.82
CA VAL A 34 -23.09 -24.51 -3.54
C VAL A 34 -22.04 -25.26 -4.35
N THR A 35 -21.52 -24.56 -5.36
CA THR A 35 -20.46 -25.09 -6.21
C THR A 35 -19.12 -24.79 -5.57
N CYS A 36 -18.32 -25.81 -5.31
CA CYS A 36 -16.99 -25.66 -4.75
C CYS A 36 -16.08 -24.87 -5.69
N ARG A 37 -15.44 -23.78 -5.24
CA ARG A 37 -14.51 -23.00 -6.08
C ARG A 37 -13.17 -23.71 -6.34
N ASN A 38 -12.89 -24.81 -5.64
CA ASN A 38 -11.66 -25.59 -5.82
C ASN A 38 -11.82 -26.64 -6.94
N CYS A 39 -12.83 -27.52 -6.82
CA CYS A 39 -13.05 -28.63 -7.74
C CYS A 39 -14.24 -28.45 -8.69
N HIS A 40 -14.99 -27.35 -8.56
CA HIS A 40 -16.19 -27.03 -9.35
C HIS A 40 -17.33 -28.06 -9.25
N ARG A 41 -17.30 -28.94 -8.23
CA ARG A 41 -18.40 -29.87 -7.94
C ARG A 41 -19.37 -29.28 -6.92
N PRO A 42 -20.68 -29.54 -7.06
CA PRO A 42 -21.69 -29.11 -6.08
C PRO A 42 -21.61 -29.90 -4.77
N GLY A 43 -22.33 -29.44 -3.74
CA GLY A 43 -22.54 -30.17 -2.48
C GLY A 43 -21.54 -29.88 -1.36
N HIS A 44 -20.53 -29.02 -1.58
CA HIS A 44 -19.59 -28.62 -0.53
C HIS A 44 -18.90 -27.27 -0.78
N LEU A 45 -18.40 -26.65 0.29
CA LEU A 45 -17.57 -25.44 0.23
C LEU A 45 -16.10 -25.79 -0.03
N SER A 46 -15.35 -24.86 -0.63
CA SER A 46 -13.89 -25.02 -0.86
C SER A 46 -13.07 -25.32 0.39
N LYS A 47 -13.58 -24.98 1.58
CA LYS A 47 -12.95 -25.30 2.87
C LYS A 47 -13.01 -26.79 3.21
N ASN A 48 -14.06 -27.50 2.76
CA ASN A 48 -14.33 -28.91 3.04
C ASN A 48 -14.16 -29.78 1.79
N CYS A 49 -13.37 -29.31 0.83
CA CYS A 49 -13.17 -30.00 -0.43
C CYS A 49 -12.24 -31.21 -0.23
N PRO A 50 -12.63 -32.43 -0.68
CA PRO A 50 -11.78 -33.61 -0.54
C PRO A 50 -10.56 -33.57 -1.46
N THR A 51 -10.58 -32.76 -2.52
CA THR A 51 -9.42 -32.55 -3.39
C THR A 51 -8.47 -31.54 -2.77
N PRO A 52 -7.14 -31.67 -2.96
CA PRO A 52 -6.16 -30.71 -2.46
C PRO A 52 -6.49 -29.29 -2.95
N LYS A 53 -6.25 -28.29 -2.11
CA LYS A 53 -6.48 -26.89 -2.47
C LYS A 53 -5.54 -26.49 -3.61
N LYS A 54 -6.09 -25.99 -4.71
CA LYS A 54 -5.30 -25.32 -5.74
C LYS A 54 -4.62 -24.09 -5.12
N VAL A 55 -3.31 -23.98 -5.28
CA VAL A 55 -2.58 -22.76 -4.93
C VAL A 55 -3.05 -21.65 -5.88
N PRO A 56 -3.56 -20.52 -5.37
CA PRO A 56 -3.97 -19.42 -6.24
C PRO A 56 -2.73 -18.87 -6.98
N PRO A 57 -2.90 -18.36 -8.22
CA PRO A 57 -1.79 -17.73 -8.92
C PRO A 57 -1.25 -16.56 -8.08
N CYS A 58 0.08 -16.51 -7.95
CA CYS A 58 0.79 -15.45 -7.25
C CYS A 58 0.44 -14.09 -7.87
N CYS A 59 0.05 -13.13 -7.05
CA CYS A 59 -0.30 -11.78 -7.52
C CYS A 59 0.91 -10.96 -8.01
N LEU A 60 2.14 -11.45 -7.82
CA LEU A 60 3.37 -10.77 -8.22
C LEU A 60 3.92 -11.29 -9.56
N CYS A 61 3.87 -12.61 -9.79
CA CYS A 61 4.48 -13.26 -10.96
C CYS A 61 3.54 -14.22 -11.72
N ALA A 62 2.28 -14.34 -11.30
CA ALA A 62 1.27 -15.26 -11.83
C ALA A 62 1.59 -16.77 -11.73
N GLY A 63 2.73 -17.16 -11.15
CA GLY A 63 3.10 -18.55 -10.87
C GLY A 63 2.12 -19.25 -9.91
N ARG A 64 1.94 -20.57 -10.05
CA ARG A 64 0.99 -21.39 -9.25
C ARG A 64 1.67 -22.36 -8.28
N ASP A 65 2.98 -22.23 -8.15
CA ASP A 65 3.89 -23.08 -7.37
C ASP A 65 4.11 -22.56 -5.95
N HIS A 66 3.82 -21.27 -5.68
CA HIS A 66 4.10 -20.62 -4.39
C HIS A 66 3.04 -19.60 -3.96
N LEU A 67 3.08 -19.22 -2.68
CA LEU A 67 2.32 -18.10 -2.12
C LEU A 67 3.10 -16.79 -2.25
N GLN A 68 2.42 -15.64 -2.16
CA GLN A 68 3.02 -14.31 -2.32
C GLN A 68 4.31 -14.10 -1.49
N HIS A 69 4.35 -14.59 -0.25
CA HIS A 69 5.51 -14.42 0.64
C HIS A 69 6.76 -15.21 0.22
N SER A 70 6.56 -16.28 -0.55
CA SER A 70 7.61 -17.15 -1.09
C SER A 70 7.91 -16.86 -2.56
N CYS A 71 7.34 -15.80 -3.12
CA CYS A 71 7.58 -15.43 -4.52
C CYS A 71 9.03 -14.98 -4.73
N PRO A 72 9.75 -15.52 -5.72
CA PRO A 72 11.10 -15.07 -6.04
C PRO A 72 11.12 -13.63 -6.56
N ALA A 73 10.06 -13.20 -7.26
CA ALA A 73 9.87 -11.83 -7.72
C ALA A 73 9.30 -10.89 -6.63
N ARG A 74 9.35 -11.29 -5.35
CA ARG A 74 8.96 -10.40 -4.24
C ARG A 74 9.96 -9.25 -4.13
N PHE A 75 9.46 -8.05 -3.90
CA PHE A 75 10.26 -6.87 -3.62
C PHE A 75 10.08 -6.39 -2.19
N CYS A 76 11.16 -5.84 -1.64
CA CYS A 76 11.16 -5.27 -0.30
C CYS A 76 10.38 -3.96 -0.27
N LEU A 77 9.41 -3.84 0.65
CA LEU A 77 8.63 -2.60 0.83
C LEU A 77 9.44 -1.44 1.44
N ASN A 78 10.69 -1.68 1.84
CA ASN A 78 11.60 -0.64 2.30
C ASN A 78 12.41 -0.05 1.14
N CYS A 79 13.29 -0.85 0.54
CA CYS A 79 14.25 -0.39 -0.48
C CYS A 79 13.80 -0.63 -1.93
N CYS A 80 12.65 -1.30 -2.12
CA CYS A 80 12.11 -1.69 -3.42
C CYS A 80 13.00 -2.65 -4.24
N LEU A 81 13.98 -3.30 -3.60
CA LEU A 81 14.81 -4.31 -4.25
C LEU A 81 14.15 -5.70 -4.15
N PRO A 82 14.25 -6.54 -5.19
CA PRO A 82 13.80 -7.93 -5.14
C PRO A 82 14.60 -8.81 -4.17
N GLY A 83 14.12 -10.01 -3.93
CA GLY A 83 14.85 -11.10 -3.26
C GLY A 83 14.68 -11.19 -1.75
N HIS A 84 14.26 -10.12 -1.06
CA HIS A 84 14.11 -10.12 0.41
C HIS A 84 12.83 -9.44 0.89
N TYR A 85 12.41 -9.81 2.11
CA TYR A 85 11.27 -9.18 2.78
C TYR A 85 11.70 -7.99 3.65
N PHE A 86 10.75 -7.13 4.04
CA PHE A 86 11.01 -5.96 4.87
C PHE A 86 11.87 -6.25 6.12
N LYS A 87 11.64 -7.38 6.79
CA LYS A 87 12.37 -7.78 8.01
C LYS A 87 13.83 -8.19 7.77
N GLU A 88 14.15 -8.58 6.53
CA GLU A 88 15.49 -9.01 6.11
C GLU A 88 16.27 -7.84 5.49
N CYS A 89 15.67 -6.65 5.42
CA CYS A 89 16.26 -5.49 4.77
C CYS A 89 17.35 -4.88 5.66
N LEU A 90 18.58 -4.83 5.15
CA LEU A 90 19.71 -4.18 5.82
C LEU A 90 19.59 -2.65 5.79
N GLU A 91 18.81 -2.11 4.85
CA GLU A 91 18.55 -0.67 4.78
C GLU A 91 17.73 -0.20 5.97
N ARG A 92 18.11 0.96 6.53
CA ARG A 92 17.31 1.62 7.55
C ARG A 92 15.91 1.92 7.01
N ALA A 93 14.89 1.72 7.84
CA ALA A 93 13.50 1.95 7.46
C ALA A 93 13.29 3.38 6.90
N TYR A 94 12.70 3.48 5.70
CA TYR A 94 12.57 4.74 4.95
C TYR A 94 11.77 5.80 5.72
N TRP A 95 10.82 5.39 6.54
CA TRP A 95 9.94 6.30 7.26
C TRP A 95 10.62 7.15 8.33
N ASN A 96 11.80 6.76 8.79
CA ASN A 96 12.60 7.55 9.71
C ASN A 96 13.61 8.48 9.00
N LYS A 97 13.79 8.32 7.68
CA LYS A 97 14.69 9.17 6.89
C LYS A 97 13.98 10.51 6.61
N HIS A 98 14.69 11.62 6.84
CA HIS A 98 14.23 12.95 6.41
C HIS A 98 14.59 13.14 4.94
N CYS A 99 13.71 13.78 4.20
CA CYS A 99 13.95 14.10 2.80
C CYS A 99 14.84 15.33 2.67
N ASN A 100 15.95 15.24 1.95
CA ASN A 100 16.86 16.38 1.76
C ASN A 100 16.25 17.55 0.94
N ARG A 101 15.04 17.40 0.38
CA ARG A 101 14.35 18.47 -0.37
C ARG A 101 13.40 19.27 0.50
N CYS A 102 12.45 18.57 1.13
CA CYS A 102 11.36 19.18 1.90
C CYS A 102 11.47 18.96 3.42
N ASP A 103 12.54 18.31 3.89
CA ASP A 103 12.81 17.92 5.29
C ASP A 103 11.76 17.02 5.97
N MET A 104 10.64 16.72 5.29
CA MET A 104 9.63 15.78 5.78
C MET A 104 10.12 14.33 5.77
N LYS A 105 9.61 13.55 6.72
CA LYS A 105 9.83 12.10 6.84
C LYS A 105 8.86 11.32 5.96
N GLY A 106 9.13 10.01 5.79
CA GLY A 106 8.17 9.11 5.16
C GLY A 106 8.34 8.88 3.66
N HIS A 107 9.41 9.40 3.05
CA HIS A 107 9.68 9.18 1.63
C HIS A 107 11.16 9.36 1.28
N TYR A 108 11.57 8.83 0.12
CA TYR A 108 12.89 9.06 -0.46
C TYR A 108 12.93 10.37 -1.24
N ALA A 109 14.11 11.00 -1.32
CA ALA A 109 14.29 12.27 -2.04
C ALA A 109 13.82 12.22 -3.50
N ASP A 110 13.99 11.08 -4.19
CA ASP A 110 13.55 10.90 -5.57
C ASP A 110 12.04 10.67 -5.72
N ALA A 111 11.34 10.36 -4.62
CA ALA A 111 9.88 10.22 -4.54
C ALA A 111 9.23 11.37 -3.74
N CYS A 112 9.93 12.49 -3.60
CA CYS A 112 9.42 13.65 -2.88
C CYS A 112 8.17 14.23 -3.57
N PRO A 113 7.03 14.38 -2.86
CA PRO A 113 5.81 14.94 -3.45
C PRO A 113 5.99 16.32 -4.07
N GLU A 114 6.94 17.10 -3.54
CA GLU A 114 7.30 18.43 -4.05
C GLU A 114 7.77 18.40 -5.52
N ILE A 115 8.41 17.30 -5.95
CA ILE A 115 8.83 17.09 -7.35
C ILE A 115 7.66 17.21 -8.31
N TRP A 116 6.46 16.80 -7.90
CA TRP A 116 5.26 16.91 -8.72
C TRP A 116 4.53 18.22 -8.49
N ARG A 117 4.54 18.74 -7.26
CA ARG A 117 3.88 20.01 -6.93
C ARG A 117 4.46 21.20 -7.68
N GLN A 118 5.75 21.20 -8.03
CA GLN A 118 6.34 22.30 -8.80
C GLN A 118 5.69 22.54 -10.17
N TYR A 119 4.98 21.55 -10.73
CA TYR A 119 4.29 21.67 -12.02
C TYR A 119 2.86 22.22 -11.93
N HIS A 120 2.44 22.77 -10.79
CA HIS A 120 1.06 23.26 -10.58
C HIS A 120 0.62 24.42 -11.50
N LEU A 121 1.55 25.16 -12.11
CA LEU A 121 1.27 26.26 -13.05
C LEU A 121 1.50 25.92 -14.52
N THR A 122 1.92 24.68 -14.83
CA THR A 122 2.34 24.29 -16.17
C THR A 122 1.73 22.97 -16.59
N THR A 123 0.94 22.99 -17.67
CA THR A 123 0.46 21.77 -18.36
C THR A 123 1.18 21.53 -19.68
N LYS A 124 1.93 22.53 -20.17
CA LYS A 124 2.69 22.44 -21.42
C LYS A 124 4.14 22.05 -21.15
N PRO A 125 4.79 21.28 -22.04
CA PRO A 125 6.23 21.05 -21.97
C PRO A 125 6.98 22.38 -21.98
N GLY A 126 7.93 22.55 -21.05
CA GLY A 126 8.68 23.80 -20.90
C GLY A 126 9.36 23.91 -19.54
N PRO A 127 10.06 25.04 -19.29
CA PRO A 127 10.67 25.30 -17.99
C PRO A 127 9.61 25.41 -16.89
N ILE A 128 9.99 25.04 -15.68
CA ILE A 128 9.14 25.14 -14.50
C ILE A 128 8.83 26.62 -14.25
N LYS A 129 7.53 26.92 -14.08
CA LYS A 129 7.08 28.27 -13.73
C LYS A 129 6.89 28.35 -12.22
N ALA A 130 7.67 29.22 -11.58
CA ALA A 130 7.42 29.60 -10.20
C ALA A 130 6.24 30.57 -10.13
N ALA A 131 5.40 30.44 -9.11
CA ALA A 131 4.44 31.48 -8.78
C ALA A 131 5.18 32.77 -8.41
N ASP A 132 4.77 33.92 -8.95
CA ASP A 132 5.15 35.20 -8.37
C ASP A 132 4.68 35.23 -6.91
N SER A 133 5.51 35.81 -6.04
CA SER A 133 5.34 35.89 -4.59
C SER A 133 3.87 35.94 -4.17
N GLN A 134 3.44 34.99 -3.34
CA GLN A 134 2.04 34.84 -2.95
C GLN A 134 1.50 36.16 -2.39
N SER A 135 0.46 36.68 -3.04
CA SER A 135 -0.50 37.56 -2.40
C SER A 135 -0.99 36.87 -1.13
N GLU A 136 -0.63 37.42 0.04
CA GLU A 136 -1.09 36.97 1.34
C GLU A 136 -2.60 37.18 1.48
N ARG A 137 -3.39 36.33 0.85
CA ARG A 137 -4.78 36.18 1.26
C ARG A 137 -4.76 35.35 2.52
N SER A 138 -5.03 35.99 3.66
CA SER A 138 -5.27 35.36 4.95
C SER A 138 -6.54 34.50 4.88
N VAL A 139 -6.45 33.34 4.25
CA VAL A 139 -7.55 32.37 4.26
C VAL A 139 -7.55 31.70 5.63
N SER A 140 -8.73 31.60 6.25
CA SER A 140 -8.89 30.83 7.48
C SER A 140 -8.51 29.36 7.21
N VAL A 141 -7.45 28.88 7.87
CA VAL A 141 -6.97 27.50 7.72
C VAL A 141 -7.50 26.63 8.85
N TYR A 142 -8.04 25.47 8.49
CA TYR A 142 -8.46 24.43 9.43
C TYR A 142 -7.65 23.15 9.22
N CYS A 143 -7.25 22.53 10.32
CA CYS A 143 -6.51 21.29 10.29
C CYS A 143 -7.39 20.10 9.90
N TYR A 144 -7.01 19.34 8.86
CA TYR A 144 -7.75 18.14 8.44
C TYR A 144 -7.67 16.96 9.46
N ASN A 145 -6.78 17.02 10.45
CA ASN A 145 -6.59 15.95 11.43
C ASN A 145 -7.40 16.18 12.72
N CYS A 146 -7.37 17.40 13.29
CA CYS A 146 -8.04 17.72 14.56
C CYS A 146 -9.14 18.78 14.44
N SER A 147 -9.41 19.28 13.23
CA SER A 147 -10.44 20.29 12.93
C SER A 147 -10.26 21.64 13.64
N ARG A 148 -9.15 21.87 14.36
CA ARG A 148 -8.83 23.15 14.99
C ARG A 148 -8.38 24.17 13.93
N LYS A 149 -8.77 25.43 14.13
CA LYS A 149 -8.35 26.57 13.30
C LYS A 149 -6.88 26.95 13.58
N GLY A 150 -6.23 27.56 12.58
CA GLY A 150 -4.94 28.24 12.75
C GLY A 150 -3.67 27.45 12.41
N HIS A 151 -3.79 26.19 11.97
CA HIS A 151 -2.64 25.41 11.49
C HIS A 151 -3.03 24.45 10.37
N PHE A 152 -2.08 24.11 9.51
CA PHE A 152 -2.28 23.08 8.49
C PHE A 152 -2.13 21.69 9.10
N GLY A 153 -2.77 20.69 8.49
CA GLY A 153 -2.70 19.34 9.04
C GLY A 153 -1.30 18.70 9.02
N TYR A 154 -0.32 19.24 8.28
CA TYR A 154 1.07 18.77 8.37
C TYR A 154 1.80 19.25 9.64
N GLU A 155 1.35 20.37 10.21
CA GLU A 155 1.88 20.98 11.45
C GLU A 155 1.20 20.41 12.70
N CYS A 156 0.14 19.62 12.51
CA CYS A 156 -0.65 19.08 13.61
C CYS A 156 0.18 18.11 14.47
N SER A 157 0.27 18.43 15.76
CA SER A 157 0.92 17.60 16.80
C SER A 157 0.02 16.50 17.36
N GLU A 158 -1.28 16.53 17.06
CA GLU A 158 -2.22 15.51 17.53
C GLU A 158 -1.94 14.16 16.87
N LYS A 159 -2.21 13.08 17.61
CA LYS A 159 -2.08 11.72 17.10
C LYS A 159 -2.96 11.55 15.85
N ARG A 160 -2.34 11.12 14.75
CA ARG A 160 -3.05 10.84 13.49
C ARG A 160 -3.87 9.57 13.61
N MET A 161 -5.02 9.54 12.92
CA MET A 161 -5.87 8.34 12.83
C MET A 161 -5.10 7.12 12.30
N HIS A 162 -4.27 7.33 11.28
CA HIS A 162 -3.41 6.30 10.71
C HIS A 162 -1.95 6.64 11.01
N GLY A 163 -1.33 5.91 11.94
CA GLY A 163 0.07 6.14 12.35
C GLY A 163 1.09 5.99 11.21
N ASN A 164 0.74 5.25 10.16
CA ASN A 164 1.60 5.05 8.99
C ASN A 164 1.50 6.18 7.96
N MET A 165 0.61 7.17 8.16
CA MET A 165 0.43 8.29 7.26
C MET A 165 1.27 9.49 7.72
N PHE A 166 2.41 9.71 7.06
CA PHE A 166 3.27 10.85 7.36
C PHE A 166 2.64 12.17 6.89
N PRO A 167 2.77 13.26 7.67
CA PRO A 167 2.38 14.57 7.21
C PRO A 167 3.09 14.92 5.91
N THR A 168 2.36 15.49 4.97
CA THR A 168 2.95 16.05 3.76
C THR A 168 2.55 17.51 3.63
N SER A 169 3.53 18.40 3.46
CA SER A 169 3.29 19.81 3.20
C SER A 169 2.66 20.00 1.81
N PRO A 170 1.63 20.85 1.66
CA PRO A 170 1.03 21.19 0.37
C PRO A 170 1.85 22.20 -0.43
N PHE A 171 2.88 22.79 0.17
CA PHE A 171 3.66 23.87 -0.43
C PHE A 171 4.82 23.37 -1.28
N VAL A 172 5.28 24.23 -2.17
CA VAL A 172 6.56 24.10 -2.88
C VAL A 172 7.53 25.05 -2.21
N TYR A 173 8.52 24.51 -1.50
CA TYR A 173 9.62 25.24 -0.90
C TYR A 173 10.71 25.54 -1.93
N TYR A 174 10.91 24.64 -2.89
CA TYR A 174 11.96 24.72 -3.89
C TYR A 174 11.50 24.26 -5.27
N TYR A 175 11.75 25.07 -6.30
CA TYR A 175 11.52 24.72 -7.70
C TYR A 175 12.84 24.27 -8.33
N ASP A 176 12.81 23.15 -9.04
CA ASP A 176 14.01 22.60 -9.68
C ASP A 176 14.50 23.52 -10.80
N ASP A 177 15.81 23.76 -10.82
CA ASP A 177 16.48 24.27 -12.01
C ASP A 177 16.85 23.13 -12.98
N GLU A 178 17.39 23.49 -14.15
CA GLU A 178 17.83 22.48 -15.12
C GLU A 178 18.92 21.55 -14.58
N CYS A 179 19.79 22.05 -13.70
CA CYS A 179 20.89 21.27 -13.13
C CYS A 179 20.34 20.17 -12.22
N ASP A 180 19.36 20.49 -11.38
CA ASP A 180 18.70 19.56 -10.48
C ASP A 180 17.90 18.48 -11.21
N ILE A 181 17.19 18.86 -12.29
CA ILE A 181 16.51 17.91 -13.16
C ILE A 181 17.53 16.94 -13.78
N LYS A 182 18.63 17.47 -14.35
CA LYS A 182 19.70 16.65 -14.94
C LYS A 182 20.35 15.73 -13.89
N ARG A 183 20.64 16.24 -12.70
CA ARG A 183 21.20 15.45 -11.58
C ARG A 183 20.26 14.31 -11.16
N ARG A 184 18.95 14.56 -11.05
CA ARG A 184 17.97 13.52 -10.73
C ARG A 184 17.89 12.47 -11.83
N ALA A 185 17.84 12.89 -13.10
CA ALA A 185 17.83 11.98 -14.23
C ALA A 185 19.09 11.09 -14.24
N ASN A 186 20.27 11.66 -13.96
CA ASN A 186 21.51 10.91 -13.87
C ASN A 186 21.53 9.91 -12.69
N ARG A 187 20.99 10.28 -11.52
CA ARG A 187 20.83 9.32 -10.40
C ARG A 187 19.93 8.16 -10.77
N LEU A 188 18.82 8.42 -11.46
CA LEU A 188 17.91 7.38 -11.91
C LEU A 188 18.59 6.45 -12.92
N LYS A 189 19.30 7.01 -13.91
CA LYS A 189 20.06 6.23 -14.90
C LYS A 189 21.09 5.32 -14.24
N ARG A 190 21.87 5.85 -13.29
CA ARG A 190 22.86 5.03 -12.55
C ARG A 190 22.18 3.92 -11.76
N LYS A 191 21.08 4.22 -11.05
CA LYS A 191 20.32 3.20 -10.32
C LYS A 191 19.77 2.11 -11.23
N VAL A 192 19.32 2.44 -12.44
CA VAL A 192 18.88 1.45 -13.44
C VAL A 192 20.06 0.58 -13.88
N ALA A 193 21.22 1.18 -14.17
CA ALA A 193 22.43 0.44 -14.53
C ALA A 193 22.88 -0.51 -13.40
N ASP A 194 22.92 -0.04 -12.15
CA ASP A 194 23.28 -0.86 -10.98
C ASP A 194 22.32 -2.06 -10.83
N LEU A 195 21.03 -1.87 -11.12
CA LEU A 195 20.03 -2.94 -11.08
C LEU A 195 20.14 -3.93 -12.24
N GLN A 196 20.53 -3.47 -13.43
CA GLN A 196 20.81 -4.33 -14.58
C GLN A 196 22.07 -5.16 -14.36
N GLU A 197 23.15 -4.55 -13.86
CA GLU A 197 24.40 -5.24 -13.49
C GLU A 197 24.15 -6.31 -12.42
N ALA A 198 23.27 -6.03 -11.46
CA ALA A 198 22.85 -7.01 -10.45
C ALA A 198 21.89 -8.09 -10.98
N GLY A 199 21.51 -8.06 -12.27
CA GLY A 199 20.55 -9.00 -12.88
C GLY A 199 19.12 -8.88 -12.35
N LEU A 200 18.78 -7.75 -11.71
CA LEU A 200 17.48 -7.50 -11.08
C LEU A 200 16.48 -6.82 -12.01
N LEU A 201 16.96 -6.24 -13.10
CA LEU A 201 16.16 -5.74 -14.20
C LEU A 201 16.58 -6.44 -15.50
N PRO A 202 15.63 -6.84 -16.36
CA PRO A 202 15.98 -7.30 -17.70
C PRO A 202 16.69 -6.16 -18.45
N GLU A 203 17.72 -6.51 -19.23
CA GLU A 203 18.30 -5.57 -20.19
C GLU A 203 17.18 -5.07 -21.11
N GLN A 204 17.05 -3.75 -21.23
CA GLN A 204 16.10 -3.21 -22.19
C GLN A 204 16.64 -3.56 -23.58
N SER A 205 15.96 -4.48 -24.27
CA SER A 205 16.12 -4.56 -25.71
C SER A 205 15.71 -3.21 -26.27
N GLU A 206 16.59 -2.59 -27.05
CA GLU A 206 16.27 -1.39 -27.80
C GLU A 206 15.03 -1.71 -28.64
N THR A 207 13.86 -1.25 -28.21
CA THR A 207 12.68 -1.21 -29.09
C THR A 207 13.01 -0.21 -30.19
N PRO A 208 13.14 -0.65 -31.45
CA PRO A 208 13.27 0.28 -32.56
C PRO A 208 11.95 1.04 -32.67
N LEU A 209 12.04 2.37 -32.65
CA LEU A 209 10.96 3.27 -33.07
C LEU A 209 10.71 3.12 -34.58
#